data_AF-A0A9Q0RBW3-F1
#
_entry.id   AF-A0A9Q0RBW3-F1
#
_cell.length_a   1.000
_cell.length_b   1.000
_cell.length_c   1.000
_cell.angle_alpha   90.00
_cell.angle_beta   90.00
_cell.angle_gamma   90.00
#
_symmetry.space_group_name_H-M   'P 1'
#
loop_
_entity.id
_entity.type
_entity.pdbx_description
1 polymer ?
#
loop_
_entity_poly.entity_id
_entity_poly.type
_entity_poly.pdbx_seq_one_letter_code
_entity_poly.pdbx_strand_id
1 'polypeptide(L)'
;MQKINSLPSLFFSAEKMAQEIIDGPNDQKKSFECIKLFEEISVRIRRESLFSPNETVDDVQTGYLKYLLTPYYLAQLKQQIMANRYQMCKEAKILNQSFIEKCIELDIIDDEDKKLFHKKKLTETQKRETKIAIFKKKKALEGQLKQLESHINLTNIQSNDNSEKKNYISNSETQNIDEIDLDKDVEDIQRRYYILKIKFLFQKAIEDISLIEQEIQMLEFMQKNSEKIEKEKESKNYDPKNSMSNDPQKKPFILHIPNENRAKEIQRDMFKPYVKMGRPMTEKEFQEELIQDGVYAQKQEKPTPKLDADDEKEADEALYQAREWDDFKDANPTGWGNRMTRF
;
A
#
# COMPACT_ATOMS: atom_id res chain seq x y z
N MET A 1 40.93 10.57 15.85
CA MET A 1 40.01 11.71 16.04
C MET A 1 38.89 11.60 15.01
N GLN A 2 37.70 11.12 15.39
CA GLN A 2 36.53 11.17 14.49
C GLN A 2 36.21 12.65 14.23
N LYS A 3 36.13 13.05 12.95
CA LYS A 3 35.67 14.39 12.59
C LYS A 3 34.26 14.56 13.18
N ILE A 4 34.11 15.47 14.14
CA ILE A 4 32.80 15.83 14.67
C ILE A 4 32.11 16.64 13.57
N ASN A 5 31.45 15.95 12.64
CA ASN A 5 30.60 16.59 11.64
C ASN A 5 29.46 17.32 12.36
N SER A 6 29.11 18.53 11.93
CA SER A 6 27.98 19.27 12.49
C SER A 6 26.66 18.51 12.29
N LEU A 7 25.70 18.63 13.22
CA LEU A 7 24.41 17.95 13.12
C LEU A 7 23.66 18.29 11.81
N PRO A 8 23.63 19.55 11.32
CA PRO A 8 23.03 19.87 10.03
C PRO A 8 23.70 19.18 8.84
N SER A 9 25.04 19.18 8.78
CA SER A 9 25.77 18.53 7.68
C SER A 9 25.61 17.01 7.69
N LEU A 10 25.59 16.41 8.89
CA LEU A 10 25.40 14.98 9.06
C LEU A 10 24.01 14.55 8.60
N PHE A 11 22.98 15.30 9.00
CA PHE A 11 21.60 15.04 8.59
C PHE A 11 21.40 15.21 7.09
N PHE A 12 21.94 16.27 6.47
CA PHE A 12 21.82 16.47 5.03
C PHE A 12 22.42 15.31 4.24
N SER A 13 23.61 14.83 4.63
CA SER A 13 24.25 13.67 4.00
C SER A 13 23.44 12.39 4.20
N ALA A 14 22.87 12.18 5.39
CA ALA A 14 22.06 11.00 5.70
C ALA A 14 20.71 11.02 4.96
N GLU A 15 20.05 12.18 4.88
CA GLU A 15 18.79 12.37 4.16
C GLU A 15 18.94 12.08 2.67
N LYS A 16 20.00 12.62 2.04
CA LYS A 16 20.30 12.34 0.63
C LYS A 16 20.53 10.85 0.40
N MET A 17 21.34 10.21 1.25
CA MET A 17 21.59 8.78 1.17
C MET A 17 20.30 7.96 1.36
N ALA A 18 19.43 8.35 2.28
CA ALA A 18 18.15 7.67 2.48
C ALA A 18 17.23 7.80 1.27
N GLN A 19 17.15 8.98 0.64
CA GLN A 19 16.37 9.15 -0.58
C GLN A 19 16.89 8.26 -1.72
N GLU A 20 18.20 8.21 -1.93
CA GLU A 20 18.81 7.32 -2.93
C GLU A 20 18.53 5.83 -2.66
N ILE A 21 18.44 5.41 -1.39
CA ILE A 21 18.14 4.02 -1.02
C ILE A 21 16.63 3.73 -1.16
N ILE A 22 15.77 4.67 -0.80
CA ILE A 22 14.31 4.49 -0.85
C ILE A 22 13.81 4.46 -2.30
N ASP A 23 14.38 5.28 -3.17
CA ASP A 23 13.98 5.38 -4.58
C ASP A 23 14.79 4.45 -5.51
N GLY A 24 15.94 3.96 -5.03
CA GLY A 24 16.89 3.14 -5.78
C GLY A 24 16.80 1.63 -5.53
N PRO A 25 17.74 0.85 -6.11
CA PRO A 25 17.81 -0.58 -5.86
C PRO A 25 18.20 -0.88 -4.40
N ASN A 26 17.58 -1.92 -3.82
CA ASN A 26 17.81 -2.29 -2.42
C ASN A 26 19.26 -2.77 -2.20
N ASP A 27 20.08 -1.90 -1.62
CA ASP A 27 21.44 -2.20 -1.17
C ASP A 27 21.46 -2.28 0.36
N GLN A 28 21.53 -3.51 0.88
CA GLN A 28 21.50 -3.76 2.32
C GLN A 28 22.70 -3.15 3.04
N LYS A 29 23.89 -3.08 2.41
CA LYS A 29 25.09 -2.54 3.06
C LYS A 29 24.95 -1.04 3.26
N LYS A 30 24.54 -0.32 2.21
CA LYS A 30 24.24 1.11 2.29
C LYS A 30 23.12 1.41 3.27
N SER A 31 22.09 0.56 3.31
CA SER A 31 21.00 0.67 4.29
C SER A 31 21.51 0.57 5.73
N PHE A 32 22.38 -0.40 6.05
CA PHE A 32 22.98 -0.51 7.38
C PHE A 32 23.88 0.68 7.74
N GLU A 33 24.66 1.21 6.79
CA GLU A 33 25.47 2.41 7.01
C GLU A 33 24.59 3.64 7.28
N CYS A 34 23.53 3.81 6.50
CA CYS A 34 22.57 4.90 6.66
C CYS A 34 21.82 4.81 8.00
N ILE A 35 21.42 3.61 8.42
CA ILE A 35 20.81 3.37 9.74
C ILE A 35 21.73 3.84 10.87
N LYS A 36 23.02 3.50 10.82
CA LYS A 36 24.00 3.94 11.84
C LYS A 36 24.11 5.46 11.90
N LEU A 37 24.08 6.15 10.76
CA LEU A 37 24.11 7.62 10.72
C LEU A 37 22.87 8.21 11.38
N PHE A 38 21.67 7.69 11.07
CA PHE A 38 20.44 8.18 11.69
C PHE A 38 20.31 7.81 13.17
N GLU A 39 20.86 6.67 13.60
CA GLU A 39 20.96 6.32 15.02
C GLU A 39 21.86 7.33 15.76
N GLU A 40 23.00 7.72 15.19
CA GLU A 40 23.86 8.77 15.75
C GLU A 40 23.13 10.13 15.82
N ILE A 41 22.45 10.51 14.74
CA ILE A 41 21.62 11.74 14.70
C ILE A 41 20.55 11.69 15.80
N SER A 42 19.87 10.56 15.99
CA SER A 42 18.82 10.41 17.02
C SER A 42 19.36 10.60 18.45
N VAL A 43 20.60 10.16 18.70
CA VAL A 43 21.27 10.35 19.99
C VAL A 43 21.61 11.82 20.20
N ARG A 44 22.10 12.51 19.17
CA ARG A 44 22.42 13.94 19.24
C ARG A 44 21.19 14.82 19.44
N ILE A 45 20.09 14.55 18.72
CA ILE A 45 18.81 15.25 18.89
C ILE A 45 18.33 15.14 20.35
N ARG A 46 18.36 13.93 20.92
CA ARG A 46 17.96 13.71 22.32
C ARG A 46 18.88 14.41 23.31
N ARG A 47 20.19 14.42 23.05
CA ARG A 47 21.17 15.12 23.89
C ARG A 47 20.96 16.63 23.89
N GLU A 48 20.62 17.19 22.73
CA GLU A 48 20.36 18.62 22.56
C GLU A 48 18.94 19.02 22.98
N SER A 49 18.06 18.04 23.29
CA SER A 49 16.67 18.25 23.70
C SER A 49 15.92 19.22 22.78
N LEU A 50 16.09 19.04 21.46
CA LEU A 50 15.55 19.95 20.43
C LEU A 50 14.03 20.01 20.37
N PHE A 51 13.34 19.07 21.00
CA PHE A 51 11.89 19.03 21.06
C PHE A 51 11.46 18.75 22.51
N SER A 52 10.73 19.69 23.08
CA SER A 52 10.09 19.53 24.38
C SER A 52 8.74 18.79 24.24
N PRO A 53 8.24 18.15 25.31
CA PRO A 53 6.91 17.51 25.30
C PRO A 53 5.74 18.50 25.19
N ASN A 54 5.94 19.77 25.59
CA ASN A 54 4.88 20.79 25.66
C ASN A 54 5.06 21.93 24.65
N GLU A 55 5.85 21.71 23.60
CA GLU A 55 6.04 22.68 22.52
C GLU A 55 4.97 22.51 21.44
N THR A 56 4.54 23.63 20.87
CA THR A 56 3.76 23.63 19.62
C THR A 56 4.70 23.74 18.43
N VAL A 57 4.21 23.44 17.22
CA VAL A 57 5.03 23.62 16.00
C VAL A 57 5.57 25.03 15.87
N ASP A 58 4.83 26.04 16.34
CA ASP A 58 5.20 27.47 16.28
C ASP A 58 6.38 27.84 17.20
N ASP A 59 6.61 27.06 18.25
CA ASP A 59 7.75 27.23 19.15
C ASP A 59 9.05 26.62 18.57
N VAL A 60 8.94 25.79 17.53
CA VAL A 60 10.08 25.08 16.94
C VAL A 60 10.73 25.92 15.85
N GLN A 61 12.05 26.11 15.95
CA GLN A 61 12.83 26.78 14.92
C GLN A 61 12.73 26.06 13.57
N THR A 62 12.55 26.82 12.48
CA THR A 62 12.40 26.31 11.10
C THR A 62 13.48 25.30 10.71
N GLY A 63 14.74 25.56 11.09
CA GLY A 63 15.87 24.68 10.79
C GLY A 63 15.84 23.33 11.52
N TYR A 64 15.06 23.18 12.59
CA TYR A 64 14.96 21.97 13.39
C TYR A 64 13.80 21.05 12.96
N LEU A 65 12.81 21.56 12.24
CA LEU A 65 11.66 20.78 11.75
C LEU A 65 12.08 19.52 10.97
N LYS A 66 13.17 19.60 10.20
CA LYS A 66 13.71 18.44 9.46
C LYS A 66 14.11 17.27 10.35
N TYR A 67 14.54 17.53 11.59
CA TYR A 67 14.94 16.48 12.54
C TYR A 67 13.76 15.66 13.06
N LEU A 68 12.53 16.17 12.94
CA LEU A 68 11.33 15.40 13.24
C LEU A 68 11.18 14.17 12.33
N LEU A 69 11.78 14.21 11.13
CA LEU A 69 11.71 13.13 10.15
C LEU A 69 12.66 11.96 10.45
N THR A 70 13.61 12.11 11.37
CA THR A 70 14.59 11.07 11.75
C THR A 70 13.96 9.70 12.06
N PRO A 71 12.96 9.57 12.95
CA PRO A 71 12.33 8.28 13.23
C PRO A 71 11.68 7.65 11.99
N TYR A 72 11.04 8.45 11.14
CA TYR A 72 10.44 7.97 9.90
C TYR A 72 11.50 7.41 8.92
N TYR A 73 12.62 8.12 8.70
CA TYR A 73 13.70 7.61 7.85
C TYR A 73 14.31 6.31 8.39
N LEU A 74 14.52 6.21 9.71
CA LEU A 74 14.97 4.95 10.33
C LEU A 74 13.99 3.80 10.07
N ALA A 75 12.68 4.05 10.15
CA ALA A 75 11.67 3.04 9.89
C ALA A 75 11.71 2.56 8.44
N GLN A 76 11.82 3.47 7.46
CA GLN A 76 11.93 3.13 6.04
C GLN A 76 13.19 2.30 5.75
N LEU A 77 14.34 2.69 6.31
CA LEU A 77 15.60 1.98 6.11
C LEU A 77 15.56 0.58 6.75
N LYS A 78 15.03 0.45 7.96
CA LYS A 78 14.85 -0.88 8.60
C LYS A 78 13.89 -1.77 7.82
N GLN A 79 12.88 -1.20 7.15
CA GLN A 79 12.01 -1.96 6.24
C GLN A 79 12.72 -2.46 4.97
N GLN A 80 13.88 -1.95 4.61
CA GLN A 80 14.66 -2.50 3.48
C GLN A 80 15.55 -3.69 3.90
N ILE A 81 15.77 -3.88 5.21
CA ILE A 81 16.62 -4.94 5.74
C ILE A 81 15.86 -6.27 5.80
N MET A 82 16.46 -7.31 5.20
CA MET A 82 15.94 -8.68 5.20
C MET A 82 16.45 -9.51 6.38
N ALA A 83 17.64 -9.21 6.90
CA ALA A 83 18.20 -9.89 8.07
C ALA A 83 17.34 -9.61 9.32
N ASN A 84 17.06 -10.65 10.12
CA ASN A 84 16.21 -10.56 11.32
C ASN A 84 14.88 -9.81 11.06
N ARG A 85 14.22 -10.15 9.93
CA ARG A 85 13.06 -9.43 9.40
C ARG A 85 12.00 -9.12 10.44
N TYR A 86 11.64 -10.09 11.26
CA TYR A 86 10.65 -9.91 12.33
C TYR A 86 11.00 -8.77 13.29
N GLN A 87 12.26 -8.73 13.75
CA GLN A 87 12.76 -7.69 14.64
C GLN A 87 12.84 -6.33 13.93
N MET A 88 13.31 -6.31 12.67
CA MET A 88 13.36 -5.08 11.88
C MET A 88 11.97 -4.48 11.64
N CYS A 89 10.96 -5.30 11.33
CA CYS A 89 9.58 -4.86 11.18
C CYS A 89 9.01 -4.32 12.50
N LYS A 90 9.29 -4.99 13.63
CA LYS A 90 8.88 -4.50 14.95
C LYS A 90 9.49 -3.15 15.30
N GLU A 91 10.79 -2.99 15.10
CA GLU A 91 11.48 -1.73 15.33
C GLU A 91 10.97 -0.63 14.40
N ALA A 92 10.76 -0.93 13.12
CA ALA A 92 10.19 0.01 12.16
C ALA A 92 8.78 0.47 12.57
N LYS A 93 7.94 -0.44 13.08
CA LYS A 93 6.61 -0.09 13.62
C LYS A 93 6.71 0.90 14.78
N ILE A 94 7.59 0.63 15.75
CA ILE A 94 7.79 1.51 16.92
C ILE A 94 8.29 2.88 16.49
N LEU A 95 9.22 2.93 15.54
CA LEU A 95 9.76 4.19 15.00
C LEU A 95 8.69 5.02 14.27
N ASN A 96 7.86 4.40 13.44
CA ASN A 96 6.73 5.08 12.79
C ASN A 96 5.69 5.57 13.82
N GLN A 97 5.42 4.79 14.87
CA GLN A 97 4.52 5.22 15.96
C GLN A 97 5.08 6.43 16.70
N SER A 98 6.37 6.41 17.06
CA SER A 98 7.04 7.54 17.71
C SER A 98 7.04 8.80 16.84
N PHE A 99 7.23 8.67 15.52
CA PHE A 99 7.09 9.79 14.58
C PHE A 99 5.68 10.39 14.59
N ILE A 100 4.65 9.55 14.50
CA ILE A 100 3.24 9.95 14.52
C ILE A 100 2.89 10.63 15.84
N GLU A 101 3.25 10.03 16.97
CA GLU A 101 3.03 10.59 18.30
C GLU A 101 3.66 11.97 18.42
N LYS A 102 4.91 12.15 17.96
CA LYS A 102 5.57 13.45 17.98
C LYS A 102 4.90 14.50 17.07
N CYS A 103 4.37 14.08 15.92
CA CYS A 103 3.59 14.98 15.05
C CYS A 103 2.27 15.42 15.70
N ILE A 104 1.65 14.55 16.50
CA ILE A 104 0.43 14.84 17.26
C ILE A 104 0.74 15.77 18.43
N GLU A 105 1.81 15.51 19.20
CA GLU A 105 2.25 16.35 20.32
C GLU A 105 2.54 17.80 19.88
N LEU A 106 3.21 17.98 18.73
CA LEU A 106 3.54 19.29 18.18
C LEU A 106 2.36 20.02 17.52
N ASP A 107 1.16 19.42 17.53
CA ASP A 107 -0.06 19.96 16.90
C ASP A 107 0.10 20.29 15.40
N ILE A 108 0.93 19.53 14.69
CA ILE A 108 1.16 19.73 13.24
C ILE A 108 -0.03 19.20 12.44
N ILE A 109 -0.72 18.20 12.98
CA ILE A 109 -1.69 17.37 12.27
C ILE A 109 -3.12 17.78 12.63
N ASP A 110 -4.01 17.76 11.64
CA ASP A 110 -5.41 18.13 11.82
C ASP A 110 -6.14 17.13 12.77
N ASP A 111 -7.11 17.63 13.55
CA ASP A 111 -7.81 16.82 14.56
C ASP A 111 -8.55 15.58 14.00
N GLU A 112 -8.97 15.64 12.74
CA GLU A 112 -9.59 14.49 12.07
C GLU A 112 -8.60 13.33 11.88
N ASP A 113 -7.35 13.65 11.56
CA ASP A 113 -6.30 12.65 11.38
C ASP A 113 -5.82 12.10 12.74
N LYS A 114 -5.80 12.93 13.80
CA LYS A 114 -5.60 12.47 15.19
C LYS A 114 -6.66 11.44 15.60
N LYS A 115 -7.94 11.75 15.35
CA LYS A 115 -9.06 10.85 15.65
C LYS A 115 -8.95 9.54 14.87
N LEU A 116 -8.49 9.59 13.62
CA LEU A 116 -8.33 8.41 12.77
C LEU A 116 -7.24 7.47 13.33
N PHE A 117 -6.11 8.00 13.79
CA PHE A 117 -5.03 7.21 14.37
C PHE A 117 -5.45 6.51 15.68
N HIS A 118 -6.19 7.20 16.55
CA HIS A 118 -6.64 6.61 17.83
C HIS A 118 -7.83 5.63 17.68
N LYS A 119 -8.56 5.66 16.56
CA LYS A 119 -9.69 4.75 16.31
C LYS A 119 -9.20 3.35 15.89
N LYS A 120 -9.18 2.42 16.84
CA LYS A 120 -8.77 1.01 16.63
C LYS A 120 -9.70 0.16 15.74
N LYS A 121 -10.95 0.57 15.49
CA LYS A 121 -11.90 -0.21 14.68
C LYS A 121 -12.77 0.69 13.81
N LEU A 122 -12.65 0.52 12.50
CA LEU A 122 -13.49 1.15 11.48
C LEU A 122 -14.35 0.06 10.81
N THR A 123 -15.58 0.39 10.43
CA THR A 123 -16.42 -0.52 9.61
C THR A 123 -15.86 -0.61 8.19
N GLU A 124 -16.25 -1.64 7.42
CA GLU A 124 -15.71 -1.87 6.07
C GLU A 124 -16.03 -0.72 5.10
N THR A 125 -17.22 -0.13 5.21
CA THR A 125 -17.61 1.08 4.48
C THR A 125 -16.73 2.27 4.85
N GLN A 126 -16.51 2.50 6.16
CA GLN A 126 -15.65 3.59 6.65
C GLN A 126 -14.20 3.41 6.22
N LYS A 127 -13.67 2.18 6.20
CA LYS A 127 -12.30 1.89 5.73
C LYS A 127 -12.11 2.28 4.27
N ARG A 128 -13.12 2.10 3.42
CA ARG A 128 -13.04 2.48 2.02
C ARG A 128 -13.04 4.01 1.88
N GLU A 129 -13.94 4.68 2.58
CA GLU A 129 -14.04 6.14 2.56
C GLU A 129 -12.76 6.81 3.10
N THR A 130 -12.20 6.31 4.21
CA THR A 130 -10.96 6.84 4.77
C THR A 130 -9.78 6.63 3.83
N LYS A 131 -9.69 5.49 3.13
CA LYS A 131 -8.65 5.27 2.11
C LYS A 131 -8.76 6.25 0.94
N ILE A 132 -9.98 6.52 0.48
CA ILE A 132 -10.21 7.51 -0.59
C ILE A 132 -9.81 8.91 -0.10
N ALA A 133 -10.17 9.27 1.13
CA ALA A 133 -9.82 10.55 1.72
C ALA A 133 -8.29 10.71 1.90
N ILE A 134 -7.61 9.70 2.44
CA ILE A 134 -6.14 9.66 2.57
C ILE A 134 -5.48 9.80 1.20
N PHE A 135 -5.93 9.05 0.20
CA PHE A 135 -5.38 9.13 -1.16
C PHE A 135 -5.53 10.53 -1.76
N LYS A 136 -6.71 11.16 -1.63
CA LYS A 136 -6.95 12.53 -2.09
C LYS A 136 -6.06 13.53 -1.37
N LYS A 137 -5.95 13.44 -0.03
CA LYS A 137 -5.09 14.30 0.79
C LYS A 137 -3.61 14.15 0.39
N LYS A 138 -3.12 12.91 0.27
CA LYS A 138 -1.75 12.61 -0.14
C LYS A 138 -1.42 13.21 -1.50
N LYS A 139 -2.32 13.07 -2.48
CA LYS A 139 -2.15 13.65 -3.82
C LYS A 139 -2.12 15.18 -3.79
N ALA A 140 -2.97 15.81 -2.97
CA ALA A 140 -2.97 17.27 -2.80
C ALA A 140 -1.66 17.77 -2.16
N LEU A 141 -1.20 17.10 -1.09
CA LEU A 141 0.06 17.42 -0.40
C LEU A 141 1.27 17.24 -1.32
N GLU A 142 1.31 16.16 -2.11
CA GLU A 142 2.36 15.92 -3.09
C GLU A 142 2.41 17.02 -4.17
N GLY A 143 1.25 17.47 -4.65
CA GLY A 143 1.16 18.59 -5.58
C GLY A 143 1.72 19.88 -5.00
N GLN A 144 1.35 20.21 -3.76
CA GLN A 144 1.86 21.40 -3.06
C GLN A 144 3.37 21.32 -2.80
N LEU A 145 3.89 20.15 -2.45
CA LEU A 145 5.33 19.94 -2.27
C LEU A 145 6.10 20.17 -3.56
N LYS A 146 5.65 19.61 -4.69
CA LYS A 146 6.31 19.82 -6.00
C LYS A 146 6.32 21.29 -6.41
N GLN A 147 5.26 22.03 -6.11
CA GLN A 147 5.19 23.47 -6.36
C GLN A 147 6.16 24.27 -5.48
N LEU A 148 6.30 23.90 -4.20
CA LEU A 148 7.27 24.56 -3.32
C LEU A 148 8.71 24.19 -3.66
N GLU A 149 8.98 22.95 -4.08
CA GLU A 149 10.30 22.53 -4.53
C GLU A 149 10.71 23.28 -5.80
N SER A 150 9.81 23.45 -6.76
CA SER A 150 10.09 24.27 -7.94
C SER A 150 10.36 25.72 -7.54
N HIS A 151 9.59 26.29 -6.60
CA HIS A 151 9.80 27.64 -6.11
C HIS A 151 11.15 27.81 -5.39
N ILE A 152 11.51 26.89 -4.48
CA ILE A 152 12.80 26.89 -3.78
C ILE A 152 13.96 26.82 -4.78
N ASN A 153 13.84 25.95 -5.79
CA ASN A 153 14.83 25.83 -6.84
C ASN A 153 14.95 27.12 -7.67
N LEU A 154 13.81 27.75 -8.02
CA LEU A 154 13.78 29.04 -8.71
C LEU A 154 14.41 30.16 -7.87
N THR A 155 14.13 30.23 -6.57
CA THR A 155 14.74 31.23 -5.68
C THR A 155 16.25 31.00 -5.51
N ASN A 156 16.71 29.74 -5.44
CA ASN A 156 18.13 29.41 -5.38
C ASN A 156 18.87 29.77 -6.69
N ILE A 157 18.17 29.68 -7.83
CA ILE A 157 18.68 30.11 -9.14
C ILE A 157 18.73 31.65 -9.24
N GLN A 158 17.71 32.35 -8.72
CA GLN A 158 17.68 33.82 -8.67
C GLN A 158 18.87 34.42 -7.91
N SER A 159 19.40 33.73 -6.90
CA SER A 159 20.60 34.15 -6.17
C SER A 159 21.93 33.89 -6.90
N ASN A 160 21.96 33.11 -7.99
CA ASN A 160 23.20 32.65 -8.63
C ASN A 160 23.49 33.16 -10.06
N ASP A 161 22.51 33.58 -10.88
CA ASP A 161 22.77 34.34 -12.12
C ASP A 161 21.47 34.76 -12.85
N ASN A 162 21.47 35.96 -13.44
CA ASN A 162 20.29 36.66 -13.98
C ASN A 162 19.84 36.22 -15.40
N SER A 163 20.36 35.13 -15.97
CA SER A 163 20.27 34.85 -17.42
C SER A 163 19.40 33.67 -17.86
N GLU A 164 18.94 32.79 -16.97
CA GLU A 164 18.21 31.56 -17.37
C GLU A 164 16.67 31.65 -17.22
N LYS A 165 16.12 32.85 -17.37
CA LYS A 165 14.70 33.17 -17.10
C LYS A 165 13.67 32.60 -18.09
N LYS A 166 14.04 31.88 -19.15
CA LYS A 166 13.13 31.67 -20.31
C LYS A 166 12.65 30.24 -20.62
N ASN A 167 13.18 29.20 -19.98
CA ASN A 167 12.91 27.82 -20.42
C ASN A 167 12.07 26.95 -19.48
N TYR A 168 11.77 27.36 -18.24
CA TYR A 168 11.09 26.47 -17.27
C TYR A 168 9.63 26.80 -16.97
N ILE A 169 9.12 27.97 -17.36
CA ILE A 169 7.75 28.42 -17.02
C ILE A 169 6.69 27.83 -17.98
N SER A 170 7.08 27.26 -19.12
CA SER A 170 6.12 26.89 -20.17
C SER A 170 5.41 25.54 -20.01
N ASN A 171 5.69 24.74 -18.97
CA ASN A 171 5.21 23.34 -18.91
C ASN A 171 4.32 22.99 -17.70
N SER A 172 3.98 23.91 -16.80
CA SER A 172 3.07 23.60 -15.69
C SER A 172 1.67 24.14 -15.96
N GLU A 173 0.86 23.36 -16.66
CA GLU A 173 -0.60 23.46 -16.61
C GLU A 173 -1.09 23.12 -15.20
N THR A 174 -1.06 24.09 -14.28
CA THR A 174 -1.72 23.98 -12.98
C THR A 174 -2.60 25.20 -12.78
N GLN A 175 -3.83 25.10 -13.28
CA GLN A 175 -4.91 26.02 -12.96
C GLN A 175 -5.48 25.68 -11.58
N ASN A 176 -5.75 26.73 -10.80
CA ASN A 176 -6.45 26.77 -9.50
C ASN A 176 -5.73 26.21 -8.28
N ILE A 177 -4.75 26.94 -7.73
CA ILE A 177 -4.43 26.94 -6.29
C ILE A 177 -3.91 28.35 -5.93
N ASP A 178 -4.44 28.92 -4.84
CA ASP A 178 -4.19 30.26 -4.27
C ASP A 178 -2.86 30.91 -4.68
N GLU A 179 -2.92 32.16 -5.16
CA GLU A 179 -1.76 33.03 -5.39
C GLU A 179 -0.79 32.93 -4.22
N ILE A 180 0.31 32.20 -4.43
CA ILE A 180 1.39 32.10 -3.46
C ILE A 180 2.10 33.45 -3.52
N ASP A 181 1.81 34.28 -2.53
CA ASP A 181 2.41 35.59 -2.30
C ASP A 181 3.94 35.50 -2.38
N LEU A 182 4.51 36.07 -3.45
CA LEU A 182 5.91 35.98 -3.84
C LEU A 182 6.83 36.84 -2.94
N ASP A 183 6.26 37.61 -2.02
CA ASP A 183 6.97 38.52 -1.13
C ASP A 183 7.32 37.91 0.25
N LYS A 184 7.07 36.61 0.46
CA LYS A 184 7.40 35.94 1.73
C LYS A 184 8.89 35.61 1.86
N ASP A 185 9.42 35.82 3.06
CA ASP A 185 10.81 35.54 3.42
C ASP A 185 11.19 34.08 3.09
N VAL A 186 12.44 33.84 2.66
CA VAL A 186 12.95 32.50 2.33
C VAL A 186 12.73 31.51 3.48
N GLU A 187 12.79 31.99 4.72
CA GLU A 187 12.51 31.20 5.91
C GLU A 187 11.07 30.71 5.98
N ASP A 188 10.08 31.54 5.64
CA ASP A 188 8.66 31.16 5.63
C ASP A 188 8.38 30.07 4.60
N ILE A 189 9.02 30.16 3.43
CA ILE A 189 8.93 29.15 2.38
C ILE A 189 9.52 27.82 2.88
N GLN A 190 10.69 27.85 3.53
CA GLN A 190 11.32 26.66 4.11
C GLN A 190 10.46 26.04 5.21
N ARG A 191 9.89 26.86 6.09
CA ARG A 191 9.01 26.42 7.17
C ARG A 191 7.77 25.73 6.60
N ARG A 192 7.11 26.36 5.63
CA ARG A 192 5.95 25.80 4.94
C ARG A 192 6.28 24.48 4.25
N TYR A 193 7.43 24.40 3.58
CA TYR A 193 7.91 23.17 2.95
C TYR A 193 8.04 22.02 3.95
N TYR A 194 8.73 22.24 5.08
CA TYR A 194 8.91 21.19 6.08
C TYR A 194 7.61 20.75 6.73
N ILE A 195 6.70 21.68 7.05
CA ILE A 195 5.38 21.36 7.61
C ILE A 195 4.59 20.48 6.62
N LEU A 196 4.57 20.84 5.34
CA LEU A 196 3.89 20.04 4.32
C LEU A 196 4.55 18.67 4.12
N LYS A 197 5.88 18.61 4.17
CA LYS A 197 6.64 17.36 4.10
C LYS A 197 6.30 16.45 5.28
N ILE A 198 6.23 16.99 6.49
CA ILE A 198 5.82 16.25 7.69
C ILE A 198 4.39 15.73 7.53
N LYS A 199 3.43 16.57 7.10
CA LYS A 199 2.04 16.14 6.84
C LYS A 199 1.96 15.02 5.79
N PHE A 200 2.74 15.11 4.72
CA PHE A 200 2.79 14.08 3.68
C PHE A 200 3.35 12.76 4.22
N LEU A 201 4.48 12.82 4.93
CA LEU A 201 5.13 11.63 5.49
C LEU A 201 4.31 11.01 6.63
N PHE A 202 3.55 11.80 7.38
CA PHE A 202 2.59 11.33 8.37
C PHE A 202 1.56 10.39 7.74
N GLN A 203 0.96 10.80 6.61
CA GLN A 203 -0.01 9.96 5.90
C GLN A 203 0.63 8.66 5.39
N LYS A 204 1.86 8.74 4.88
CA LYS A 204 2.61 7.55 4.46
C LYS A 204 2.94 6.62 5.64
N ALA A 205 3.33 7.16 6.79
CA ALA A 205 3.62 6.37 7.98
C ALA A 205 2.40 5.59 8.51
N ILE A 206 1.19 6.15 8.41
CA ILE A 206 -0.05 5.45 8.77
C ILE A 206 -0.29 4.24 7.85
N GLU A 207 -0.13 4.42 6.54
CA GLU A 207 -0.24 3.33 5.56
C GLU A 207 0.79 2.24 5.86
N ASP A 208 2.03 2.64 6.10
CA ASP A 208 3.14 1.72 6.37
C ASP A 208 2.93 0.91 7.67
N ILE A 209 2.41 1.52 8.75
CA ILE A 209 2.10 0.77 9.98
C ILE A 209 1.12 -0.36 9.71
N SER A 210 0.07 -0.11 8.92
CA SER A 210 -0.91 -1.14 8.58
C SER A 210 -0.27 -2.29 7.78
N LEU A 211 0.66 -1.99 6.87
CA LEU A 211 1.36 -2.99 6.07
C LEU A 211 2.35 -3.80 6.92
N ILE A 212 3.14 -3.12 7.75
CA ILE A 212 4.11 -3.75 8.66
C ILE A 212 3.39 -4.65 9.66
N GLU A 213 2.22 -4.26 10.15
CA GLU A 213 1.46 -5.07 11.11
C GLU A 213 0.96 -6.37 10.50
N GLN A 214 0.50 -6.34 9.24
CA GLN A 214 0.15 -7.56 8.49
C GLN A 214 1.38 -8.44 8.28
N GLU A 215 2.52 -7.86 7.92
CA GLU A 215 3.77 -8.61 7.76
C GLU A 215 4.23 -9.27 9.06
N ILE A 216 4.20 -8.56 10.17
CA ILE A 216 4.53 -9.11 11.50
C ILE A 216 3.63 -10.30 11.82
N GLN A 217 2.31 -10.20 11.59
CA GLN A 217 1.37 -11.30 11.83
C GLN A 217 1.70 -12.54 10.99
N MET A 218 2.05 -12.35 9.72
CA MET A 218 2.47 -13.46 8.84
C MET A 218 3.76 -14.11 9.34
N LEU A 219 4.76 -13.30 9.71
CA LEU A 219 6.04 -13.80 10.21
C LEU A 219 5.89 -14.57 11.54
N GLU A 220 5.03 -14.11 12.44
CA GLU A 220 4.72 -14.84 13.69
C GLU A 220 4.05 -16.19 13.42
N PHE A 221 3.12 -16.22 12.47
CA PHE A 221 2.45 -17.46 12.09
C PHE A 221 3.45 -18.46 11.47
N MET A 222 4.35 -17.97 10.60
CA MET A 222 5.40 -18.79 10.00
C MET A 222 6.34 -19.37 11.08
N GLN A 223 6.78 -18.56 12.04
CA GLN A 223 7.65 -19.00 13.12
C GLN A 223 6.97 -20.04 14.03
N LYS A 224 5.70 -19.82 14.41
CA LYS A 224 4.94 -20.79 15.22
C LYS A 224 4.76 -22.12 14.49
N ASN A 225 4.59 -22.09 13.17
CA ASN A 225 4.44 -23.31 12.38
C ASN A 225 5.77 -24.04 12.20
N SER A 226 6.89 -23.35 12.02
CA SER A 226 8.21 -24.00 11.98
C SER A 226 8.55 -24.67 13.31
N GLU A 227 8.28 -24.01 14.43
CA GLU A 227 8.49 -24.58 15.77
C GLU A 227 7.61 -25.83 16.03
N LYS A 228 6.37 -25.83 15.52
CA LYS A 228 5.49 -27.03 15.58
C LYS A 228 6.07 -28.18 14.76
N ILE A 229 6.55 -27.92 13.55
CA ILE A 229 7.17 -28.93 12.69
C ILE A 229 8.44 -29.49 13.34
N GLU A 230 9.25 -28.65 14.00
CA GLU A 230 10.45 -29.09 14.73
C GLU A 230 10.08 -29.97 15.93
N LYS A 231 9.08 -29.58 16.73
CA LYS A 231 8.57 -30.40 17.85
C LYS A 231 7.96 -31.73 17.39
N GLU A 232 7.31 -31.76 16.22
CA GLU A 232 6.81 -32.99 15.60
C GLU A 232 7.94 -33.91 15.09
N LYS A 233 9.08 -33.34 14.70
CA LYS A 233 10.29 -34.12 14.36
C LYS A 233 11.00 -34.65 15.61
N GLU A 234 11.06 -33.88 16.68
CA GLU A 234 11.70 -34.29 17.95
C GLU A 234 10.87 -35.32 18.73
N SER A 235 9.53 -35.20 18.72
CA SER A 235 8.63 -36.17 19.36
C SER A 235 8.62 -37.52 18.64
N LYS A 236 8.99 -37.55 17.35
CA LYS A 236 9.35 -38.79 16.64
C LYS A 236 10.82 -39.10 16.89
N ASN A 237 11.13 -39.56 18.12
CA ASN A 237 12.33 -40.37 18.36
C ASN A 237 12.22 -41.63 17.49
N TYR A 238 12.73 -41.54 16.25
CA TYR A 238 12.91 -42.69 15.39
C TYR A 238 14.04 -43.52 15.99
N ASP A 239 13.68 -44.50 16.82
CA ASP A 239 14.60 -45.53 17.26
C ASP A 239 15.00 -46.37 16.02
N PRO A 240 16.25 -46.31 15.52
CA PRO A 240 16.64 -46.98 14.29
C PRO A 240 16.66 -48.51 14.41
N LYS A 241 16.34 -49.07 15.58
CA LYS A 241 16.49 -50.50 15.88
C LYS A 241 15.22 -51.32 15.90
N ASN A 242 14.04 -50.76 15.56
CA ASN A 242 12.84 -51.60 15.46
C ASN A 242 11.88 -51.30 14.29
N SER A 243 12.37 -50.77 13.17
CA SER A 243 11.67 -50.87 11.89
C SER A 243 12.30 -51.97 11.05
N MET A 244 11.83 -53.20 11.26
CA MET A 244 12.16 -54.34 10.41
C MET A 244 11.49 -54.14 9.04
N SER A 245 12.14 -53.37 8.16
CA SER A 245 12.14 -53.49 6.68
C SER A 245 12.93 -52.32 6.06
N ASN A 246 14.24 -52.30 6.32
CA ASN A 246 15.19 -51.62 5.45
C ASN A 246 15.38 -52.47 4.19
N ASP A 247 14.68 -52.11 3.10
CA ASP A 247 15.15 -52.47 1.76
C ASP A 247 15.89 -51.25 1.17
N PRO A 248 17.22 -51.32 0.93
CA PRO A 248 18.05 -50.19 0.51
C PRO A 248 17.83 -49.69 -0.94
N GLN A 249 16.74 -50.05 -1.61
CA GLN A 249 16.48 -49.66 -3.00
C GLN A 249 15.15 -48.92 -3.16
N LYS A 250 15.07 -47.69 -2.65
CA LYS A 250 14.19 -46.68 -3.26
C LYS A 250 15.02 -45.61 -3.94
N LYS A 251 15.65 -46.01 -5.04
CA LYS A 251 15.84 -45.12 -6.19
C LYS A 251 14.47 -44.53 -6.55
N PRO A 252 14.36 -43.31 -7.13
CA PRO A 252 13.09 -42.86 -7.67
C PRO A 252 12.57 -43.95 -8.61
N PHE A 253 11.46 -44.60 -8.24
CA PHE A 253 10.91 -45.64 -9.06
C PHE A 253 10.29 -44.94 -10.26
N ILE A 254 10.89 -45.15 -11.43
CA ILE A 254 10.20 -44.87 -12.68
C ILE A 254 9.06 -45.88 -12.71
N LEU A 255 7.82 -45.39 -12.69
CA LEU A 255 6.65 -46.21 -12.99
C LEU A 255 6.80 -46.75 -14.42
N HIS A 256 7.39 -47.94 -14.56
CA HIS A 256 7.36 -48.67 -15.81
C HIS A 256 5.93 -49.17 -16.00
N ILE A 257 5.15 -48.42 -16.77
CA ILE A 257 3.83 -48.84 -17.19
C ILE A 257 4.04 -49.86 -18.32
N PRO A 258 3.76 -51.17 -18.11
CA PRO A 258 4.20 -52.22 -19.04
C PRO A 258 3.46 -52.20 -20.37
N ASN A 259 2.28 -51.58 -20.41
CA ASN A 259 1.37 -51.58 -21.54
C ASN A 259 0.98 -50.14 -21.90
N GLU A 260 1.16 -49.76 -23.16
CA GLU A 260 0.75 -48.43 -23.66
C GLU A 260 -0.73 -48.12 -23.38
N ASN A 261 -1.59 -49.14 -23.41
CA ASN A 261 -3.02 -48.98 -23.15
C ASN A 261 -3.30 -48.51 -21.71
N ARG A 262 -2.52 -49.02 -20.74
CA ARG A 262 -2.62 -48.61 -19.32
C ARG A 262 -2.04 -47.22 -19.09
N ALA A 263 -1.02 -46.83 -19.86
CA ALA A 263 -0.47 -45.48 -19.82
C ALA A 263 -1.48 -44.45 -20.35
N LYS A 264 -2.18 -44.76 -21.44
CA LYS A 264 -3.26 -43.94 -22.02
C LYS A 264 -4.45 -43.80 -21.08
N GLU A 265 -4.76 -44.84 -20.30
CA GLU A 265 -5.85 -44.84 -19.32
C GLU A 265 -5.53 -43.96 -18.10
N ILE A 266 -4.32 -44.08 -17.55
CA ILE A 266 -3.84 -43.23 -16.45
C ILE A 266 -3.74 -41.77 -16.88
N GLN A 267 -3.28 -41.50 -18.11
CA GLN A 267 -3.24 -40.15 -18.68
C GLN A 267 -4.64 -39.53 -18.81
N ARG A 268 -5.64 -40.33 -19.20
CA ARG A 268 -7.05 -39.91 -19.28
C ARG A 268 -7.65 -39.60 -17.90
N ASP A 269 -7.21 -40.28 -16.85
CA ASP A 269 -7.68 -40.04 -15.49
C ASP A 269 -6.99 -38.85 -14.80
N MET A 270 -5.70 -38.62 -15.07
CA MET A 270 -4.91 -37.53 -14.47
C MET A 270 -5.27 -36.14 -14.98
N PHE A 271 -5.74 -36.04 -16.24
CA PHE A 271 -6.11 -34.76 -16.87
C PHE A 271 -7.62 -34.63 -17.08
N LYS A 272 -8.41 -35.01 -16.08
CA LYS A 272 -9.81 -34.60 -16.04
C LYS A 272 -9.85 -33.15 -15.54
N PRO A 273 -10.36 -32.18 -16.33
CA PRO A 273 -10.65 -30.87 -15.78
C PRO A 273 -11.58 -31.05 -14.57
N TYR A 274 -11.16 -30.53 -13.41
CA TYR A 274 -11.92 -30.61 -12.15
C TYR A 274 -13.33 -29.99 -12.28
N VAL A 275 -13.51 -29.17 -13.31
CA VAL A 275 -14.79 -28.63 -13.74
C VAL A 275 -15.31 -29.52 -14.85
N LYS A 276 -16.44 -30.22 -14.62
CA LYS A 276 -17.25 -30.72 -15.73
C LYS A 276 -17.68 -29.49 -16.53
N MET A 277 -16.95 -29.17 -17.59
CA MET A 277 -17.42 -28.21 -18.56
C MET A 277 -18.74 -28.77 -19.07
N GLY A 278 -19.83 -28.07 -18.77
CA GLY A 278 -21.15 -28.45 -19.26
C GLY A 278 -21.10 -28.64 -20.77
N ARG A 279 -21.82 -29.63 -21.27
CA ARG A 279 -22.09 -29.76 -22.70
C ARG A 279 -22.67 -28.41 -23.20
N PRO A 280 -22.26 -27.90 -24.38
CA PRO A 280 -22.93 -26.75 -24.96
C PRO A 280 -24.39 -27.14 -25.15
N MET A 281 -25.24 -26.49 -24.39
CA MET A 281 -26.65 -26.81 -24.26
C MET A 281 -27.42 -25.57 -24.69
N THR A 282 -28.51 -25.75 -25.42
CA THR A 282 -29.37 -24.60 -25.75
C THR A 282 -30.06 -24.11 -24.48
N GLU A 283 -30.36 -22.81 -24.41
CA GLU A 283 -30.98 -22.16 -23.24
C GLU A 283 -32.22 -22.90 -22.71
N LYS A 284 -32.99 -23.53 -23.61
CA LYS A 284 -34.17 -24.33 -23.26
C LYS A 284 -33.82 -25.62 -22.51
N GLU A 285 -32.83 -26.35 -23.00
CA GLU A 285 -32.39 -27.62 -22.42
C GLU A 285 -31.77 -27.39 -21.03
N PHE A 286 -31.11 -26.25 -20.80
CA PHE A 286 -30.52 -25.89 -19.50
C PHE A 286 -31.60 -25.59 -18.46
N GLN A 287 -32.69 -24.93 -18.88
CA GLN A 287 -33.83 -24.65 -18.00
C GLN A 287 -34.58 -25.94 -17.62
N GLU A 288 -34.73 -26.89 -18.54
CA GLU A 288 -35.34 -28.19 -18.27
C GLU A 288 -34.52 -29.04 -17.29
N GLU A 289 -33.19 -29.06 -17.43
CA GLU A 289 -32.30 -29.80 -16.52
C GLU A 289 -32.31 -29.19 -15.10
N LEU A 290 -32.38 -27.86 -14.98
CA LEU A 290 -32.54 -27.15 -13.70
C LEU A 290 -33.89 -27.41 -13.01
N ILE A 291 -34.95 -27.64 -13.79
CA ILE A 291 -36.29 -28.01 -13.28
C ILE A 291 -36.31 -29.48 -12.85
N GLN A 292 -35.62 -30.37 -13.58
CA GLN A 292 -35.48 -31.78 -13.23
C GLN A 292 -34.65 -32.02 -11.97
N ASP A 293 -33.53 -31.28 -11.82
CA ASP A 293 -32.64 -31.39 -10.66
C ASP A 293 -33.22 -30.74 -9.39
N GLY A 294 -34.43 -30.18 -9.45
CA GLY A 294 -35.14 -29.63 -8.30
C GLY A 294 -34.52 -28.36 -7.71
N VAL A 295 -33.54 -27.76 -8.40
CA VAL A 295 -32.86 -26.53 -7.98
C VAL A 295 -33.71 -25.29 -8.31
N TYR A 296 -34.57 -25.37 -9.32
CA TYR A 296 -35.59 -24.36 -9.61
C TYR A 296 -36.98 -24.91 -9.29
N ALA A 297 -37.68 -24.25 -8.35
CA ALA A 297 -39.14 -24.37 -8.29
C ALA A 297 -39.71 -23.86 -9.62
N GLN A 298 -40.67 -24.59 -10.20
CA GLN A 298 -41.51 -24.08 -11.29
C GLN A 298 -41.85 -22.63 -10.95
N LYS A 299 -41.39 -21.68 -11.78
CA LYS A 299 -41.89 -20.32 -11.71
C LYS A 299 -43.39 -20.46 -11.85
N GLN A 300 -44.12 -20.30 -10.74
CA GLN A 300 -45.44 -19.75 -10.83
C GLN A 300 -45.21 -18.46 -11.61
N GLU A 301 -45.72 -18.42 -12.84
CA GLU A 301 -45.83 -17.18 -13.58
C GLU A 301 -46.47 -16.21 -12.59
N LYS A 302 -45.67 -15.26 -12.08
CA LYS A 302 -46.26 -14.10 -11.45
C LYS A 302 -47.21 -13.59 -12.52
N PRO A 303 -48.51 -13.46 -12.23
CA PRO A 303 -49.44 -12.91 -13.19
C PRO A 303 -48.79 -11.64 -13.70
N THR A 304 -48.54 -11.57 -15.00
CA THR A 304 -48.26 -10.30 -15.63
C THR A 304 -49.33 -9.36 -15.09
N PRO A 305 -48.97 -8.21 -14.49
CA PRO A 305 -49.95 -7.20 -14.20
C PRO A 305 -50.69 -7.00 -15.51
N LYS A 306 -51.97 -7.36 -15.55
CA LYS A 306 -52.84 -6.89 -16.61
C LYS A 306 -52.82 -5.40 -16.40
N LEU A 307 -52.03 -4.71 -17.22
CA LEU A 307 -52.11 -3.26 -17.32
C LEU A 307 -53.54 -3.02 -17.77
N ASP A 308 -54.37 -2.54 -16.85
CA ASP A 308 -55.71 -2.07 -17.16
C ASP A 308 -55.54 -0.97 -18.21
N ALA A 309 -56.24 -1.10 -19.34
CA ALA A 309 -56.05 -0.28 -20.54
C ALA A 309 -56.49 1.19 -20.38
N ASP A 310 -56.69 1.67 -19.15
CA ASP A 310 -57.24 2.99 -18.83
C ASP A 310 -56.21 4.00 -18.29
N ASP A 311 -54.94 3.62 -18.09
CA ASP A 311 -53.86 4.55 -17.69
C ASP A 311 -52.71 4.58 -18.73
N GLU A 312 -52.94 5.29 -19.85
CA GLU A 312 -51.96 5.51 -20.94
C GLU A 312 -50.60 6.03 -20.44
N LYS A 313 -50.58 6.77 -19.32
CA LYS A 313 -49.35 7.38 -18.78
C LYS A 313 -48.35 6.36 -18.24
N GLU A 314 -48.81 5.29 -17.62
CA GLU A 314 -47.91 4.31 -16.97
C GLU A 314 -47.29 3.37 -18.01
N ALA A 315 -47.99 3.10 -19.11
CA ALA A 315 -47.47 2.37 -20.26
C ALA A 315 -46.39 3.17 -21.01
N ASP A 316 -46.61 4.48 -21.19
CA ASP A 316 -45.64 5.37 -21.82
C ASP A 316 -44.37 5.54 -20.97
N GLU A 317 -44.51 5.66 -19.64
CA GLU A 317 -43.37 5.74 -18.72
C GLU A 317 -42.54 4.45 -18.71
N ALA A 318 -43.18 3.29 -18.73
CA ALA A 318 -42.48 2.01 -18.83
C ALA A 318 -41.71 1.86 -20.16
N LEU A 319 -42.29 2.33 -21.26
CA LEU A 319 -41.62 2.35 -22.57
C LEU A 319 -40.44 3.32 -22.59
N TYR A 320 -40.56 4.48 -21.94
CA TYR A 320 -39.49 5.47 -21.84
C TYR A 320 -38.32 4.93 -21.00
N GLN A 321 -38.60 4.32 -19.84
CA GLN A 321 -37.56 3.71 -19.00
C GLN A 321 -36.84 2.54 -19.70
N ALA A 322 -37.56 1.74 -20.48
CA ALA A 322 -36.96 0.66 -21.26
C ALA A 322 -35.98 1.19 -22.32
N ARG A 323 -36.31 2.31 -22.98
CA ARG A 323 -35.41 2.98 -23.95
C ARG A 323 -34.20 3.60 -23.27
N GLU A 324 -34.38 4.30 -22.15
CA GLU A 324 -33.26 4.88 -21.38
C GLU A 324 -32.28 3.81 -20.89
N TRP A 325 -32.79 2.63 -20.54
CA TRP A 325 -31.96 1.51 -20.13
C TRP A 325 -31.14 0.93 -21.29
N ASP A 326 -31.71 0.89 -22.50
CA ASP A 326 -31.02 0.44 -23.72
C ASP A 326 -29.93 1.44 -24.13
N ASP A 327 -30.24 2.74 -24.13
CA ASP A 327 -29.28 3.82 -24.40
C ASP A 327 -28.11 3.81 -23.41
N PHE A 328 -28.38 3.53 -22.12
CA PHE A 328 -27.35 3.40 -21.10
C PHE A 328 -26.42 2.20 -21.35
N LYS A 329 -26.96 1.07 -21.81
CA LYS A 329 -26.19 -0.14 -22.14
C LYS A 329 -25.28 0.09 -23.34
N ASP A 330 -25.78 0.79 -24.35
CA ASP A 330 -25.00 1.15 -25.54
C ASP A 330 -23.90 2.17 -25.22
N ALA A 331 -24.18 3.14 -24.34
CA ALA A 331 -23.17 4.10 -23.87
C ALA A 331 -22.12 3.48 -22.93
N ASN A 332 -22.44 2.35 -22.28
CA ASN A 332 -21.55 1.64 -21.35
C ASN A 332 -21.29 0.20 -21.80
N PRO A 333 -20.58 0.00 -22.93
CA PRO A 333 -20.27 -1.32 -23.43
C PRO A 333 -19.39 -2.07 -22.42
N THR A 334 -19.80 -3.29 -22.10
CA THR A 334 -19.08 -4.15 -21.17
C THR A 334 -17.62 -4.33 -21.61
N GLY A 335 -16.68 -4.05 -20.70
CA GLY A 335 -15.24 -4.23 -20.94
C GLY A 335 -14.45 -2.99 -21.34
N TRP A 336 -15.02 -1.78 -21.27
CA TRP A 336 -14.27 -0.51 -21.46
C TRP A 336 -12.99 -0.46 -20.62
N GLY A 337 -13.02 -0.89 -19.35
CA GLY A 337 -11.86 -0.86 -18.45
C GLY A 337 -10.66 -1.74 -18.84
N ASN A 338 -10.86 -2.78 -19.67
CA ASN A 338 -9.80 -3.73 -20.04
C ASN A 338 -9.14 -3.43 -21.40
N ARG A 339 -9.55 -2.36 -22.10
CA ARG A 339 -8.98 -2.01 -23.42
C ARG A 339 -7.82 -1.01 -23.36
N MET A 340 -7.55 -0.36 -22.22
CA MET A 340 -6.53 0.68 -22.08
C MET A 340 -5.10 0.17 -21.80
N THR A 341 -4.88 -1.13 -21.58
CA THR A 341 -3.56 -1.69 -21.23
C THR A 341 -2.87 -2.42 -22.40
N ARG A 342 -3.03 -1.93 -23.63
CA ARG A 342 -2.21 -2.37 -24.77
C ARG A 342 -1.69 -1.16 -25.56
N PHE A 343 -0.60 -0.59 -25.09
CA PHE A 343 0.36 0.15 -25.88
C PHE A 343 1.77 -0.18 -25.39
#